data_AF-A0A951BJZ7-F1
#
_entry.id   AF-A0A951BJZ7-F1
#
_cell.length_a   1.000
_cell.length_b   1.000
_cell.length_c   1.000
_cell.angle_alpha   90.00
_cell.angle_beta   90.00
_cell.angle_gamma   90.00
#
_symmetry.space_group_name_H-M   'P 1'
#
loop_
_entity.id
_entity.type
_entity.pdbx_description
1 polymer ?
#
loop_
_entity_poly.entity_id
_entity_poly.type
_entity_poly.pdbx_seq_one_letter_code
_entity_poly.pdbx_strand_id
1 'polypeptide(L)'
;MVASSRSCSWPALLGQLIAGTDLDAQDTTWAMDQVMSGVATQAQIAAFMVALRAKGETPAEIAGLADGMLSHAYRVQVPQRAVDVVGTGGDQAHTVNISTMAALVTAAAGAPVIKHGNRAASSQCGAADVLEALGVALDLGPEQVARCVAEAGIGFCFSPLFHPAMRHAAAVRREIGIPTAFNFLGPLINPAQPDAALVGCADLRMAPVMAQVLADRGVSALVVRGDDGLDEITTTTTTSVWVVDHAT
;
A
#
# COMPACT_ATOMS: atom_id res chain seq x y z
N MET A 1 -27.68 10.33 22.06
CA MET A 1 -27.53 8.89 22.32
C MET A 1 -26.05 8.58 22.25
N VAL A 2 -25.44 8.21 23.38
CA VAL A 2 -24.03 7.84 23.43
C VAL A 2 -23.94 6.47 22.75
N ALA A 3 -23.27 6.40 21.60
CA ALA A 3 -22.98 5.13 20.96
C ALA A 3 -22.21 4.26 21.96
N SER A 4 -22.74 3.07 22.26
CA SER A 4 -22.04 2.07 23.06
C SER A 4 -20.70 1.80 22.40
N SER A 5 -19.61 2.30 22.98
CA SER A 5 -18.26 2.02 22.51
C SER A 5 -18.01 0.53 22.67
N ARG A 6 -18.09 -0.21 21.56
CA ARG A 6 -17.64 -1.60 21.50
C ARG A 6 -16.18 -1.60 21.94
N SER A 7 -15.84 -2.29 23.01
CA SER A 7 -14.45 -2.35 23.47
C SER A 7 -13.69 -3.34 22.59
N CYS A 8 -12.98 -2.84 21.58
CA CYS A 8 -12.08 -3.66 20.76
C CYS A 8 -10.96 -4.25 21.64
N SER A 9 -10.64 -5.53 21.47
CA SER A 9 -9.57 -6.20 22.21
C SER A 9 -8.94 -7.33 21.39
N TRP A 10 -7.65 -7.60 21.61
CA TRP A 10 -6.93 -8.65 20.90
C TRP A 10 -7.59 -10.03 20.99
N PRO A 11 -8.03 -10.54 22.17
CA PRO A 11 -8.69 -11.83 22.23
C PRO A 11 -9.98 -11.90 21.40
N ALA A 12 -10.75 -10.81 21.38
CA ALA A 12 -12.00 -10.74 20.60
C ALA A 12 -11.72 -10.74 19.08
N LEU A 13 -10.77 -9.90 18.62
CA LEU A 13 -10.43 -9.84 17.19
C LEU A 13 -9.80 -11.16 16.71
N LEU A 14 -8.82 -11.69 17.45
CA LEU A 14 -8.17 -12.95 17.08
C LEU A 14 -9.15 -14.13 17.12
N GLY A 15 -10.07 -14.16 18.09
CA GLY A 15 -11.11 -15.18 18.16
C GLY A 15 -12.02 -15.17 16.93
N GLN A 16 -12.43 -13.99 16.45
CA GLN A 16 -13.23 -13.85 15.22
C GLN A 16 -12.46 -14.32 13.98
N LEU A 17 -11.20 -13.92 13.83
CA LEU A 17 -10.38 -14.34 12.70
C LEU A 17 -10.18 -15.87 12.65
N ILE A 18 -9.91 -16.50 13.80
CA ILE A 18 -9.78 -17.96 13.90
C ILE A 18 -11.11 -18.67 13.58
N ALA A 19 -12.24 -18.06 13.91
CA ALA A 19 -13.57 -18.57 13.55
C ALA A 19 -13.94 -18.32 12.08
N GLY A 20 -13.05 -17.72 11.27
CA GLY A 20 -13.33 -17.37 9.88
C GLY A 20 -14.34 -16.23 9.71
N THR A 21 -14.52 -15.40 10.74
CA THR A 21 -15.45 -14.26 10.72
C THR A 21 -14.73 -13.00 10.29
N ASP A 22 -15.34 -12.27 9.36
CA ASP A 22 -14.81 -10.99 8.89
C ASP A 22 -14.89 -9.92 9.98
N LEU A 23 -13.83 -9.14 10.11
CA LEU A 23 -13.81 -7.93 10.93
C LEU A 23 -14.37 -6.77 10.13
N ASP A 24 -14.95 -5.78 10.82
CA ASP A 24 -15.27 -4.51 10.18
C ASP A 24 -14.04 -3.60 10.09
N ALA A 25 -14.16 -2.50 9.33
CA ALA A 25 -13.06 -1.56 9.15
C ALA A 25 -12.62 -0.89 10.47
N GLN A 26 -13.52 -0.71 11.43
CA GLN A 26 -13.19 -0.08 12.71
C GLN A 26 -12.31 -0.99 13.56
N ASP A 27 -12.60 -2.30 13.55
CA ASP A 27 -11.79 -3.32 14.21
C ASP A 27 -10.37 -3.37 13.62
N THR A 28 -10.22 -3.35 12.30
CA THR A 28 -8.88 -3.37 11.69
C THR A 28 -8.13 -2.04 11.80
N THR A 29 -8.82 -0.90 11.80
CA THR A 29 -8.23 0.40 12.14
C THR A 29 -7.73 0.40 13.58
N TRP A 30 -8.51 -0.11 14.53
CA TRP A 30 -8.08 -0.25 15.93
C TRP A 30 -6.85 -1.16 16.03
N ALA A 31 -6.88 -2.33 15.39
CA ALA A 31 -5.75 -3.25 15.40
C ALA A 31 -4.49 -2.59 14.85
N MET A 32 -4.59 -1.90 13.71
CA MET A 32 -3.46 -1.20 13.11
C MET A 32 -2.94 -0.07 13.98
N ASP A 33 -3.82 0.71 14.62
CA ASP A 33 -3.41 1.76 15.56
C ASP A 33 -2.60 1.20 16.73
N GLN A 34 -3.01 0.06 17.29
CA GLN A 34 -2.25 -0.62 18.34
C GLN A 34 -0.87 -1.07 17.86
N VAL A 35 -0.75 -1.54 16.61
CA VAL A 35 0.55 -1.89 16.01
C VAL A 35 1.40 -0.64 15.79
N MET A 36 0.85 0.40 15.18
CA MET A 36 1.59 1.63 14.83
C MET A 36 2.00 2.44 16.06
N SER A 37 1.23 2.37 17.14
CA SER A 37 1.56 2.98 18.44
C SER A 37 2.57 2.18 19.27
N GLY A 38 2.96 0.97 18.81
CA GLY A 38 3.88 0.09 19.54
C GLY A 38 3.30 -0.54 20.81
N VAL A 39 1.98 -0.54 20.96
CA VAL A 39 1.26 -1.14 22.11
C VAL A 39 1.08 -2.65 21.92
N ALA A 40 0.86 -3.08 20.67
CA ALA A 40 0.70 -4.48 20.33
C ALA A 40 1.99 -5.27 20.59
N THR A 41 1.86 -6.39 21.30
CA THR A 41 2.98 -7.33 21.48
C THR A 41 3.33 -8.03 20.17
N GLN A 42 4.56 -8.51 20.04
CA GLN A 42 5.01 -9.25 18.86
C GLN A 42 4.12 -10.48 18.57
N ALA A 43 3.68 -11.18 19.61
CA ALA A 43 2.77 -12.32 19.48
C ALA A 43 1.38 -11.91 18.94
N GLN A 44 0.83 -10.77 19.37
CA GLN A 44 -0.44 -10.25 18.87
C GLN A 44 -0.33 -9.82 17.39
N ILE A 45 0.75 -9.12 17.03
CA ILE A 45 1.03 -8.73 15.65
C ILE A 45 1.10 -9.98 14.76
N ALA A 46 1.88 -10.98 15.18
CA ALA A 46 2.05 -12.21 14.42
C ALA A 46 0.75 -13.01 14.28
N ALA A 47 0.03 -13.20 15.37
CA ALA A 47 -1.25 -13.91 15.38
C ALA A 47 -2.26 -13.21 14.47
N PHE A 48 -2.35 -11.88 14.53
CA PHE A 48 -3.26 -11.10 13.71
C PHE A 48 -2.93 -11.22 12.23
N MET A 49 -1.66 -11.02 11.86
CA MET A 49 -1.22 -11.10 10.47
C MET A 49 -1.49 -12.48 9.84
N VAL A 50 -1.17 -13.55 10.56
CA VAL A 50 -1.34 -14.92 10.07
C VAL A 50 -2.81 -15.30 10.03
N ALA A 51 -3.59 -15.01 11.09
CA ALA A 51 -5.00 -15.35 11.14
C ALA A 51 -5.82 -14.59 10.08
N LEU A 52 -5.55 -13.29 9.89
CA LEU A 52 -6.21 -12.49 8.87
C LEU A 52 -5.91 -13.00 7.45
N ARG A 53 -4.63 -13.29 7.17
CA ARG A 53 -4.24 -13.86 5.87
C ARG A 53 -4.84 -15.25 5.63
N ALA A 54 -4.88 -16.10 6.65
CA ALA A 54 -5.44 -17.45 6.56
C ALA A 54 -6.96 -17.42 6.34
N LYS A 55 -7.68 -16.49 6.97
CA LYS A 55 -9.11 -16.25 6.72
C LYS A 55 -9.35 -15.77 5.28
N GLY A 56 -8.47 -14.90 4.80
CA GLY A 56 -8.66 -14.14 3.56
C GLY A 56 -9.20 -12.76 3.87
N GLU A 57 -8.50 -11.73 3.41
CA GLU A 57 -8.81 -10.33 3.67
C GLU A 57 -10.00 -9.83 2.82
N THR A 58 -10.86 -9.03 3.44
CA THR A 58 -11.96 -8.31 2.77
C THR A 58 -11.56 -6.86 2.44
N PRO A 59 -12.28 -6.17 1.54
CA PRO A 59 -12.04 -4.76 1.26
C PRO A 59 -12.14 -3.87 2.51
N ALA A 60 -13.16 -4.09 3.36
CA ALA A 60 -13.36 -3.31 4.58
C ALA A 60 -12.17 -3.49 5.56
N GLU A 61 -11.67 -4.71 5.72
CA GLU A 61 -10.51 -4.99 6.57
C GLU A 61 -9.26 -4.29 6.05
N ILE A 62 -8.97 -4.40 4.74
CA ILE A 62 -7.80 -3.76 4.11
C ILE A 62 -7.91 -2.22 4.18
N ALA A 63 -9.09 -1.66 3.94
CA ALA A 63 -9.34 -0.23 4.08
C ALA A 63 -9.03 0.25 5.50
N GLY A 64 -9.57 -0.43 6.53
CA GLY A 64 -9.33 -0.06 7.91
C GLY A 64 -7.86 -0.18 8.33
N LEU A 65 -7.13 -1.20 7.83
CA LEU A 65 -5.67 -1.30 8.01
C LEU A 65 -4.93 -0.13 7.35
N ALA A 66 -5.27 0.20 6.11
CA ALA A 66 -4.63 1.29 5.39
C ALA A 66 -4.89 2.65 6.06
N ASP A 67 -6.12 2.89 6.54
CA ASP A 67 -6.49 4.12 7.25
C ASP A 67 -5.74 4.25 8.58
N GLY A 68 -5.65 3.16 9.34
CA GLY A 68 -4.85 3.11 10.57
C GLY A 68 -3.35 3.31 10.33
N MET A 69 -2.81 2.91 9.18
CA MET A 69 -1.43 3.25 8.82
C MET A 69 -1.26 4.71 8.43
N LEU A 70 -2.22 5.26 7.68
CA LEU A 70 -2.21 6.63 7.19
C LEU A 70 -2.36 7.66 8.31
N SER A 71 -3.04 7.34 9.41
CA SER A 71 -3.16 8.22 10.58
C SER A 71 -1.83 8.42 11.33
N HIS A 72 -0.88 7.51 11.15
CA HIS A 72 0.48 7.56 11.72
C HIS A 72 1.54 7.97 10.68
N ALA A 73 1.13 8.30 9.46
CA ALA A 73 2.04 8.70 8.39
C ALA A 73 2.33 10.20 8.43
N TYR A 74 3.52 10.59 7.99
CA TYR A 74 3.76 12.00 7.63
C TYR A 74 3.03 12.28 6.31
N ARG A 75 2.04 13.17 6.34
CA ARG A 75 1.18 13.42 5.17
C ARG A 75 1.83 14.43 4.21
N VAL A 76 1.66 14.21 2.91
CA VAL A 76 2.06 15.15 1.85
C VAL A 76 0.79 15.77 1.28
N GLN A 77 0.82 17.08 1.02
CA GLN A 77 -0.28 17.78 0.38
C GLN A 77 0.16 18.22 -1.01
N VAL A 78 -0.56 17.76 -2.03
CA VAL A 78 -0.35 18.14 -3.43
C VAL A 78 -1.70 18.64 -3.96
N PRO A 79 -1.85 19.94 -4.25
CA PRO A 79 -3.15 20.52 -4.58
C PRO A 79 -3.64 20.19 -5.99
N GLN A 80 -2.74 19.77 -6.87
CA GLN A 80 -3.03 19.38 -8.24
C GLN A 80 -3.33 17.88 -8.32
N ARG A 81 -4.21 17.51 -9.25
CA ARG A 81 -4.51 16.10 -9.54
C ARG A 81 -3.22 15.36 -9.87
N ALA A 82 -2.94 14.29 -9.14
CA ALA A 82 -1.72 13.50 -9.30
C ALA A 82 -2.03 12.00 -9.45
N VAL A 83 -1.04 11.26 -9.95
CA VAL A 83 -1.12 9.81 -10.13
C VAL A 83 0.02 9.09 -9.39
N ASP A 84 -0.29 7.95 -8.77
CA ASP A 84 0.72 6.97 -8.35
C ASP A 84 0.85 5.85 -9.40
N VAL A 85 2.07 5.35 -9.58
CA VAL A 85 2.34 4.16 -10.38
C VAL A 85 3.17 3.23 -9.51
N VAL A 86 2.56 2.17 -9.00
CA VAL A 86 3.13 1.37 -7.91
C VAL A 86 2.64 -0.07 -7.98
N GLY A 87 3.44 -1.01 -7.50
CA GLY A 87 3.08 -2.43 -7.40
C GLY A 87 3.14 -2.93 -5.97
N THR A 88 2.49 -4.06 -5.70
CA THR A 88 2.64 -4.78 -4.42
C THR A 88 4.03 -5.42 -4.29
N GLY A 89 4.70 -5.64 -5.42
CA GLY A 89 5.84 -6.54 -5.56
C GLY A 89 5.46 -7.99 -5.26
N GLY A 90 6.48 -8.83 -5.13
CA GLY A 90 6.32 -10.22 -4.70
C GLY A 90 5.96 -11.21 -5.82
N ASP A 91 5.99 -10.78 -7.08
CA ASP A 91 5.82 -11.62 -8.27
C ASP A 91 6.97 -12.63 -8.50
N GLN A 92 8.11 -12.43 -7.83
CA GLN A 92 9.34 -13.22 -7.97
C GLN A 92 9.90 -13.28 -9.41
N ALA A 93 9.50 -12.35 -10.27
CA ALA A 93 9.93 -12.33 -11.67
C ALA A 93 11.26 -11.61 -11.87
N HIS A 94 11.75 -10.88 -10.86
CA HIS A 94 13.02 -10.15 -10.88
C HIS A 94 13.18 -9.24 -12.11
N THR A 95 12.09 -8.60 -12.53
CA THR A 95 12.08 -7.70 -13.67
C THR A 95 12.87 -6.42 -13.40
N VAL A 96 13.08 -5.64 -14.44
CA VAL A 96 13.46 -4.23 -14.30
C VAL A 96 12.36 -3.45 -13.57
N ASN A 97 12.69 -2.24 -13.08
CA ASN A 97 11.78 -1.40 -12.29
C ASN A 97 10.73 -0.70 -13.18
N ILE A 98 9.80 -1.48 -13.73
CA ILE A 98 8.80 -1.04 -14.71
C ILE A 98 7.98 0.14 -14.18
N SER A 99 7.37 0.02 -13.00
CA SER A 99 6.61 1.13 -12.39
C SER A 99 7.44 2.41 -12.15
N THR A 100 8.75 2.33 -11.93
CA THR A 100 9.61 3.52 -11.77
C THR A 100 9.87 4.19 -13.11
N MET A 101 10.16 3.41 -14.16
CA MET A 101 10.32 3.95 -15.52
C MET A 101 9.01 4.54 -16.05
N ALA A 102 7.89 3.87 -15.80
CA ALA A 102 6.56 4.36 -16.17
C ALA A 102 6.21 5.67 -15.46
N ALA A 103 6.54 5.82 -14.18
CA ALA A 103 6.36 7.07 -13.43
C ALA A 103 7.12 8.24 -14.07
N LEU A 104 8.38 8.03 -14.47
CA LEU A 104 9.18 9.06 -15.15
C LEU A 104 8.57 9.47 -16.50
N VAL A 105 8.15 8.48 -17.31
CA VAL A 105 7.48 8.76 -18.61
C VAL A 105 6.16 9.49 -18.42
N THR A 106 5.38 9.11 -17.40
CA THR A 106 4.09 9.74 -17.06
C THR A 106 4.27 11.21 -16.68
N ALA A 107 5.27 11.52 -15.86
CA ALA A 107 5.62 12.89 -15.51
C ALA A 107 6.09 13.69 -16.73
N ALA A 108 6.94 13.11 -17.58
CA ALA A 108 7.41 13.74 -18.81
C ALA A 108 6.27 13.99 -19.83
N ALA A 109 5.21 13.18 -19.80
CA ALA A 109 3.99 13.39 -20.58
C ALA A 109 3.07 14.49 -20.02
N GLY A 110 3.41 15.09 -18.88
CA GLY A 110 2.72 16.24 -18.29
C GLY A 110 1.73 15.92 -17.17
N ALA A 111 1.57 14.66 -16.78
CA ALA A 111 0.74 14.29 -15.64
C ALA A 111 1.56 14.39 -14.33
N PRO A 112 1.10 15.12 -13.30
CA PRO A 112 1.80 15.15 -12.01
C PRO A 112 1.87 13.76 -11.37
N VAL A 113 3.07 13.33 -10.98
CA VAL A 113 3.29 12.01 -10.37
C VAL A 113 3.70 12.18 -8.91
N ILE A 114 3.05 11.45 -8.01
CA ILE A 114 3.52 11.29 -6.63
C ILE A 114 3.67 9.81 -6.32
N LYS A 115 4.88 9.29 -6.57
CA LYS A 115 5.15 7.86 -6.45
C LYS A 115 5.43 7.50 -5.00
N HIS A 116 4.71 6.50 -4.46
CA HIS A 116 5.10 5.85 -3.21
C HIS A 116 6.00 4.66 -3.52
N GLY A 117 7.07 4.48 -2.75
CA GLY A 117 7.98 3.37 -3.00
C GLY A 117 8.90 3.05 -1.84
N ASN A 118 9.53 1.88 -1.93
CA ASN A 118 10.45 1.37 -0.93
C ASN A 118 11.69 0.77 -1.60
N ARG A 119 12.68 0.39 -0.78
CA ARG A 119 13.76 -0.50 -1.19
C ARG A 119 13.23 -1.91 -1.42
N ALA A 120 13.98 -2.72 -2.16
CA ALA A 120 13.60 -4.11 -2.41
C ALA A 120 13.39 -4.88 -1.09
N ALA A 121 12.25 -5.58 -0.99
CA ALA A 121 12.01 -6.56 0.07
C ALA A 121 12.45 -7.98 -0.34
N SER A 122 12.26 -8.34 -1.62
CA SER A 122 12.59 -9.66 -2.18
C SER A 122 13.17 -9.63 -3.59
N SER A 123 13.12 -8.49 -4.30
CA SER A 123 13.77 -8.33 -5.61
C SER A 123 15.25 -7.98 -5.45
N GLN A 124 16.01 -8.00 -6.55
CA GLN A 124 17.41 -7.55 -6.53
C GLN A 124 17.55 -6.03 -6.35
N CYS A 125 16.54 -5.27 -6.76
CA CYS A 125 16.57 -3.80 -6.78
C CYS A 125 15.15 -3.23 -6.76
N GLY A 126 14.85 -2.37 -5.78
CA GLY A 126 13.55 -1.71 -5.63
C GLY A 126 13.57 -0.28 -6.18
N ALA A 127 12.39 0.37 -6.16
CA ALA A 127 12.24 1.71 -6.74
C ALA A 127 13.19 2.74 -6.11
N ALA A 128 13.35 2.70 -4.78
CA ALA A 128 14.28 3.56 -4.07
C ALA A 128 15.74 3.31 -4.47
N ASP A 129 16.13 2.04 -4.65
CA ASP A 129 17.51 1.67 -4.98
C ASP A 129 17.90 2.18 -6.39
N VAL A 130 16.99 2.10 -7.36
CA VAL A 130 17.20 2.68 -8.70
C VAL A 130 17.28 4.20 -8.65
N LEU A 131 16.36 4.87 -7.94
CA LEU A 131 16.33 6.33 -7.88
C LEU A 131 17.57 6.90 -7.18
N GLU A 132 18.04 6.26 -6.11
CA GLU A 132 19.28 6.62 -5.43
C GLU A 132 20.49 6.45 -6.34
N ALA A 133 20.57 5.35 -7.09
CA ALA A 133 21.65 5.13 -8.07
C ALA A 133 21.65 6.18 -9.20
N LEU A 134 20.48 6.75 -9.52
CA LEU A 134 20.33 7.86 -10.48
C LEU A 134 20.62 9.24 -9.86
N GLY A 135 20.95 9.32 -8.57
CA GLY A 135 21.28 10.56 -7.87
C GLY A 135 20.07 11.33 -7.34
N VAL A 136 18.89 10.71 -7.25
CA VAL A 136 17.69 11.32 -6.66
C VAL A 136 17.79 11.30 -5.13
N ALA A 137 17.51 12.45 -4.50
CA ALA A 137 17.44 12.54 -3.04
C ALA A 137 16.17 11.84 -2.52
N LEU A 138 16.35 10.83 -1.65
CA LEU A 138 15.25 10.03 -1.09
C LEU A 138 14.79 10.50 0.30
N ASP A 139 15.59 11.35 0.96
CA ASP A 139 15.41 11.82 2.33
C ASP A 139 14.62 13.13 2.42
N LEU A 140 13.83 13.43 1.39
CA LEU A 140 13.01 14.64 1.32
C LEU A 140 11.76 14.53 2.21
N GLY A 141 11.55 15.53 3.06
CA GLY A 141 10.34 15.65 3.87
C GLY A 141 9.11 16.08 3.07
N PRO A 142 7.92 16.14 3.71
CA PRO A 142 6.65 16.39 3.02
C PRO A 142 6.62 17.65 2.14
N GLU A 143 7.09 18.78 2.65
CA GLU A 143 7.10 20.06 1.92
C GLU A 143 8.05 20.01 0.71
N GLN A 144 9.19 19.33 0.85
CA GLN A 144 10.18 19.19 -0.21
C GLN A 144 9.66 18.27 -1.33
N VAL A 145 8.99 17.17 -0.97
CA VAL A 145 8.32 16.30 -1.95
C VAL A 145 7.22 17.05 -2.70
N ALA A 146 6.38 17.82 -2.00
CA ALA A 146 5.35 18.64 -2.63
C ALA A 146 5.96 19.66 -3.61
N ARG A 147 7.09 20.29 -3.24
CA ARG A 147 7.84 21.18 -4.13
C ARG A 147 8.38 20.45 -5.37
N CYS A 148 8.90 19.23 -5.23
CA CYS A 148 9.33 18.44 -6.39
C CYS A 148 8.18 18.17 -7.37
N VAL A 149 6.99 17.84 -6.85
CA VAL A 149 5.80 17.67 -7.69
C VAL A 149 5.42 18.98 -8.42
N ALA A 150 5.51 20.13 -7.75
CA ALA A 150 5.21 21.43 -8.34
C ALA A 150 6.23 21.89 -9.39
N GLU A 151 7.53 21.68 -9.14
CA GLU A 151 8.62 22.21 -9.98
C GLU A 151 9.08 21.24 -11.07
N ALA A 152 9.08 19.93 -10.77
CA ALA A 152 9.58 18.88 -11.67
C ALA A 152 8.48 17.96 -12.21
N GLY A 153 7.23 18.14 -11.77
CA GLY A 153 6.11 17.28 -12.15
C GLY A 153 6.12 15.89 -11.50
N ILE A 154 7.12 15.57 -10.68
CA ILE A 154 7.25 14.28 -9.99
C ILE A 154 7.82 14.43 -8.59
N GLY A 155 7.24 13.70 -7.63
CA GLY A 155 7.74 13.52 -6.28
C GLY A 155 7.81 12.04 -5.90
N PHE A 156 8.69 11.72 -4.97
CA PHE A 156 8.86 10.36 -4.45
C PHE A 156 8.68 10.34 -2.93
N CYS A 157 7.72 9.57 -2.45
CA CYS A 157 7.51 9.32 -1.03
C CYS A 157 8.24 8.03 -0.64
N PHE A 158 9.39 8.16 0.03
CA PHE A 158 10.15 7.01 0.50
C PHE A 158 9.52 6.38 1.75
N SER A 159 8.95 5.18 1.60
CA SER A 159 8.09 4.54 2.62
C SER A 159 8.65 4.55 4.05
N PRO A 160 9.93 4.21 4.32
CA PRO A 160 10.49 4.25 5.67
C PRO A 160 10.51 5.65 6.31
N LEU A 161 10.62 6.72 5.52
CA LEU A 161 10.59 8.10 6.00
C LEU A 161 9.15 8.51 6.34
N PHE A 162 8.20 8.13 5.49
CA PHE A 162 6.80 8.57 5.58
C PHE A 162 5.93 7.70 6.49
N HIS A 163 6.33 6.46 6.76
CA HIS A 163 5.64 5.53 7.67
C HIS A 163 6.59 5.02 8.78
N PRO A 164 7.16 5.91 9.62
CA PRO A 164 8.16 5.52 10.62
C PRO A 164 7.61 4.54 11.67
N ALA A 165 6.31 4.55 11.92
CA ALA A 165 5.61 3.63 12.82
C ALA A 165 5.69 2.16 12.36
N MET A 166 5.95 1.90 11.07
CA MET A 166 6.13 0.53 10.56
C MET A 166 7.30 -0.23 11.20
N ARG A 167 8.23 0.47 11.86
CA ARG A 167 9.29 -0.16 12.66
C ARG A 167 8.76 -1.14 13.70
N HIS A 168 7.55 -0.90 14.23
CA HIS A 168 6.92 -1.75 15.25
C HIS A 168 6.49 -3.12 14.69
N ALA A 169 6.15 -3.20 13.40
CA ALA A 169 5.80 -4.44 12.71
C ALA A 169 6.99 -5.07 11.98
N ALA A 170 8.06 -4.33 11.72
CA ALA A 170 9.14 -4.74 10.81
C ALA A 170 9.87 -6.02 11.25
N ALA A 171 10.16 -6.19 12.54
CA ALA A 171 10.81 -7.40 13.06
C ALA A 171 9.93 -8.64 12.87
N VAL A 172 8.68 -8.55 13.34
CA VAL A 172 7.68 -9.63 13.23
C VAL A 172 7.45 -10.04 11.77
N ARG A 173 7.34 -9.07 10.85
CA ARG A 173 7.21 -9.34 9.42
C ARG A 173 8.39 -10.14 8.85
N ARG A 174 9.62 -9.79 9.23
CA ARG A 174 10.82 -10.51 8.80
C ARG A 174 10.88 -11.92 9.38
N GLU A 175 10.52 -12.08 10.65
CA GLU A 175 10.52 -13.38 11.33
C GLU A 175 9.46 -14.34 10.78
N ILE A 176 8.27 -13.82 10.44
CA ILE A 176 7.20 -14.61 9.82
C ILE A 176 7.59 -15.07 8.40
N GLY A 177 8.25 -14.21 7.62
CA GLY A 177 8.86 -14.60 6.35
C GLY A 177 7.91 -15.00 5.21
N ILE A 178 6.59 -14.86 5.40
CA ILE A 178 5.56 -15.13 4.38
C ILE A 178 4.74 -13.87 4.05
N PRO A 179 4.15 -13.76 2.84
CA PRO A 179 3.26 -12.66 2.50
C PRO A 179 2.02 -12.61 3.41
N THR A 180 1.66 -11.42 3.88
CA THR A 180 0.46 -11.16 4.71
C THR A 180 -0.27 -9.92 4.20
N ALA A 181 -1.37 -9.49 4.82
CA ALA A 181 -2.11 -8.29 4.42
C ALA A 181 -1.21 -7.06 4.21
N PHE A 182 -0.14 -6.94 5.02
CA PHE A 182 0.85 -5.87 4.93
C PHE A 182 1.57 -5.75 3.57
N ASN A 183 1.64 -6.83 2.79
CA ASN A 183 2.23 -6.81 1.46
C ASN A 183 1.36 -6.06 0.43
N PHE A 184 0.07 -5.84 0.72
CA PHE A 184 -0.86 -5.14 -0.18
C PHE A 184 -1.13 -3.71 0.25
N LEU A 185 -0.68 -3.31 1.44
CA LEU A 185 -0.96 -1.97 1.97
C LEU A 185 -0.14 -0.89 1.27
N GLY A 186 1.06 -1.21 0.75
CA GLY A 186 1.97 -0.23 0.12
C GLY A 186 1.30 0.68 -0.91
N PRO A 187 0.62 0.13 -1.94
CA PRO A 187 -0.14 0.93 -2.91
C PRO A 187 -1.31 1.74 -2.34
N LEU A 188 -1.86 1.34 -1.18
CA LEU A 188 -3.04 1.96 -0.57
C LEU A 188 -2.70 3.04 0.46
N ILE A 189 -1.43 3.16 0.84
CA ILE A 189 -0.98 4.06 1.92
C ILE A 189 -0.09 5.19 1.43
N ASN A 190 -0.09 5.52 0.13
CA ASN A 190 0.65 6.69 -0.35
C ASN A 190 0.29 7.93 0.51
N PRO A 191 1.25 8.59 1.18
CA PRO A 191 0.98 9.65 2.14
C PRO A 191 0.33 10.90 1.51
N ALA A 192 0.35 11.01 0.18
CA ALA A 192 -0.34 12.06 -0.56
C ALA A 192 -1.79 11.71 -0.94
N GLN A 193 -2.19 10.43 -0.90
CA GLN A 193 -3.49 9.93 -1.35
C GLN A 193 -3.91 10.54 -2.71
N PRO A 194 -3.17 10.24 -3.79
CA PRO A 194 -3.45 10.81 -5.12
C PRO A 194 -4.81 10.38 -5.66
N ASP A 195 -5.41 11.24 -6.48
CA ASP A 195 -6.74 11.02 -7.07
C ASP A 195 -6.77 9.91 -8.12
N ALA A 196 -5.60 9.52 -8.64
CA ALA A 196 -5.46 8.44 -9.59
C ALA A 196 -4.33 7.47 -9.25
N ALA A 197 -4.45 6.21 -9.68
CA ALA A 197 -3.40 5.23 -9.51
C ALA A 197 -3.37 4.13 -10.59
N LEU A 198 -2.18 3.73 -11.02
CA LEU A 198 -1.94 2.44 -11.64
C LEU A 198 -1.29 1.52 -10.60
N VAL A 199 -2.04 0.49 -10.19
CA VAL A 199 -1.64 -0.42 -9.10
C VAL A 199 -1.42 -1.83 -9.61
N GLY A 200 -0.18 -2.27 -9.57
CA GLY A 200 0.21 -3.66 -9.77
C GLY A 200 -0.16 -4.57 -8.60
N CYS A 201 -0.74 -5.74 -8.85
CA CYS A 201 -0.96 -6.76 -7.83
C CYS A 201 -0.62 -8.18 -8.34
N ALA A 202 0.40 -8.82 -7.77
CA ALA A 202 0.79 -10.18 -8.16
C ALA A 202 -0.24 -11.25 -7.72
N ASP A 203 -0.98 -10.98 -6.65
CA ASP A 203 -1.95 -11.90 -6.04
C ASP A 203 -3.34 -11.73 -6.67
N LEU A 204 -3.77 -12.75 -7.42
CA LEU A 204 -5.04 -12.72 -8.15
C LEU A 204 -6.27 -12.52 -7.25
N ARG A 205 -6.23 -12.99 -5.99
CA ARG A 205 -7.36 -12.83 -5.05
C ARG A 205 -7.42 -11.41 -4.51
N MET A 206 -6.27 -10.74 -4.39
CA MET A 206 -6.17 -9.44 -3.75
C MET A 206 -6.35 -8.27 -4.71
N ALA A 207 -6.11 -8.46 -6.00
CA ALA A 207 -6.39 -7.46 -7.02
C ALA A 207 -7.83 -6.88 -6.95
N PRO A 208 -8.91 -7.69 -6.93
CA PRO A 208 -10.27 -7.15 -6.78
C PRO A 208 -10.52 -6.51 -5.40
N VAL A 209 -9.88 -7.00 -4.33
CA VAL A 209 -9.98 -6.42 -2.99
C VAL A 209 -9.39 -5.01 -2.97
N MET A 210 -8.20 -4.84 -3.54
CA MET A 210 -7.54 -3.54 -3.66
C MET A 210 -8.34 -2.58 -4.56
N ALA A 211 -8.91 -3.08 -5.66
CA ALA A 211 -9.76 -2.28 -6.54
C ALA A 211 -10.99 -1.74 -5.80
N GLN A 212 -11.65 -2.57 -4.98
CA GLN A 212 -12.79 -2.11 -4.17
C GLN A 212 -12.39 -1.04 -3.14
N VAL A 213 -11.23 -1.19 -2.47
CA VAL A 213 -10.74 -0.17 -1.52
C VAL A 213 -10.49 1.17 -2.22
N LEU A 214 -9.93 1.15 -3.43
CA LEU A 214 -9.72 2.35 -4.23
C LEU A 214 -11.06 2.96 -4.69
N ALA A 215 -12.03 2.12 -5.07
CA ALA A 215 -13.37 2.55 -5.45
C ALA A 215 -14.11 3.24 -4.29
N ASP A 216 -14.06 2.66 -3.09
CA ASP A 216 -14.70 3.22 -1.89
C ASP A 216 -14.09 4.58 -1.50
N ARG A 217 -12.82 4.81 -1.85
CA ARG A 217 -12.12 6.10 -1.68
C ARG A 217 -12.36 7.08 -2.82
N GLY A 218 -13.07 6.68 -3.87
CA GLY A 218 -13.30 7.50 -5.06
C GLY A 218 -12.03 7.77 -5.87
N VAL A 219 -11.04 6.86 -5.85
CA VAL A 219 -9.81 6.99 -6.65
C VAL A 219 -10.07 6.47 -8.07
N SER A 220 -9.67 7.22 -9.10
CA SER A 220 -9.68 6.73 -10.48
C SER A 220 -8.47 5.83 -10.71
N ALA A 221 -8.67 4.52 -10.74
CA ALA A 221 -7.55 3.57 -10.72
C ALA A 221 -7.69 2.43 -11.73
N LEU A 222 -6.52 1.91 -12.11
CA LEU A 222 -6.40 0.61 -12.75
C LEU A 222 -5.63 -0.30 -11.80
N VAL A 223 -6.26 -1.37 -11.32
CA VAL A 223 -5.52 -2.46 -10.69
C VAL A 223 -5.21 -3.49 -11.76
N VAL A 224 -3.95 -3.91 -11.88
CA VAL A 224 -3.47 -4.76 -12.98
C VAL A 224 -2.72 -5.96 -12.46
N ARG A 225 -2.83 -7.06 -13.21
CA ARG A 225 -2.03 -8.27 -13.04
C ARG A 225 -1.78 -8.90 -14.41
N GLY A 226 -0.50 -9.07 -14.77
CA GLY A 226 -0.13 -9.87 -15.93
C GLY A 226 -0.59 -11.32 -15.74
N ASP A 227 -1.12 -11.95 -16.79
CA ASP A 227 -1.57 -13.34 -16.69
C ASP A 227 -0.40 -14.34 -16.58
N ASP A 228 0.83 -13.84 -16.76
CA ASP A 228 2.11 -14.49 -16.41
C ASP A 228 2.49 -14.34 -14.92
N GLY A 229 1.69 -13.62 -14.14
CA GLY A 229 1.87 -13.43 -12.70
C GLY A 229 2.53 -12.11 -12.29
N LEU A 230 2.95 -11.27 -13.26
CA LEU A 230 3.54 -9.98 -12.96
C LEU A 230 2.56 -9.04 -12.26
N ASP A 231 3.05 -8.23 -11.34
CA ASP A 231 2.33 -7.08 -10.80
C ASP A 231 2.48 -5.84 -11.69
N GLU A 232 2.51 -6.03 -13.00
CA GLU A 232 2.69 -4.96 -13.99
C GLU A 232 1.84 -5.31 -15.23
N ILE A 233 1.64 -4.34 -16.13
CA ILE A 233 1.09 -4.63 -17.46
C ILE A 233 2.17 -5.38 -18.25
N THR A 234 1.93 -6.66 -18.52
CA THR A 234 2.89 -7.52 -19.21
C THR A 234 2.84 -7.35 -20.72
N THR A 235 3.96 -7.63 -21.38
CA THR A 235 4.07 -7.74 -22.85
C THR A 235 4.20 -9.19 -23.33
N THR A 236 4.27 -10.16 -22.41
CA THR A 236 4.49 -11.58 -22.74
C THR A 236 3.19 -12.33 -23.03
N THR A 237 2.07 -11.84 -22.47
CA THR A 237 0.73 -12.43 -22.56
C THR A 237 -0.33 -11.34 -22.30
N THR A 238 -1.58 -11.73 -22.04
CA THR A 238 -2.66 -10.83 -21.63
C THR A 238 -2.47 -10.28 -20.21
N THR A 239 -3.16 -9.18 -19.91
CA THR A 239 -3.18 -8.57 -18.58
C THR A 239 -4.64 -8.49 -18.13
N SER A 240 -4.92 -8.99 -16.93
CA SER A 240 -6.18 -8.79 -16.24
C SER A 240 -6.20 -7.39 -15.62
N VAL A 241 -7.29 -6.64 -15.84
CA VAL A 241 -7.44 -5.25 -15.38
C VAL A 241 -8.77 -5.09 -14.65
N TRP A 242 -8.71 -4.55 -13.43
CA TRP A 242 -9.87 -4.08 -12.68
C TRP A 242 -9.91 -2.56 -12.77
N VAL A 243 -10.89 -2.05 -13.52
CA VAL A 243 -11.07 -0.61 -13.75
C VAL A 243 -11.92 -0.04 -12.62
N VAL A 244 -11.36 0.95 -11.93
CA VAL A 244 -12.04 1.77 -10.93
C VAL A 244 -12.26 3.14 -11.55
N ASP A 245 -13.49 3.39 -11.95
CA ASP A 245 -13.92 4.71 -12.41
C ASP A 245 -14.92 5.29 -11.41
N HIS A 246 -15.08 6.60 -11.41
CA HIS A 246 -16.20 7.19 -10.73
C HIS A 246 -17.47 6.63 -11.37
N ALA A 247 -18.37 6.02 -10.58
CA ALA A 247 -19.73 5.84 -11.05
C ALA A 247 -20.28 7.23 -11.38
N THR A 248 -20.39 7.54 -12.68
CA THR A 248 -21.11 8.72 -13.19
C THR A 248 -22.55 8.71 -12.73
#